data_AF-A0A800CH64-F1
#
_entry.id   AF-A0A800CH64-F1
#
_cell.length_a   1.000
_cell.length_b   1.000
_cell.length_c   1.000
_cell.angle_alpha   90.00
_cell.angle_beta   90.00
_cell.angle_gamma   90.00
#
_symmetry.space_group_name_H-M   'P 1'
#
loop_
_entity.id
_entity.type
_entity.pdbx_description
1 polymer ?
#
loop_
_entity_poly.entity_id
_entity_poly.type
_entity_poly.pdbx_seq_one_letter_code
_entity_poly.pdbx_strand_id
1 'polypeptide(L)'
;MSLTVKLTLAFLLVSLVGIALVAVFAGAVAAREFDSFVAVQNEELLVNQLAAFYEENGAWHGRELPELQQLNQNRRSGQRLFAVVDERGVVVVPGLNMRVGRTVPPHIVTQGTPIEVNGVTVGTLLLPRPGPPRPFANVNDVSTRINRALFLAAVGAGVVALLLGVLLSRTLAQFVAGTHRHLPGQVAGGYFPGGGG
;
A
#
# COMPACT_ATOMS: atom_id res chain seq x y z
N MET A 1 -24.19 -22.07 -28.36
CA MET A 1 -23.18 -21.94 -27.28
C MET A 1 -23.88 -22.29 -25.97
N SER A 2 -23.46 -23.37 -25.31
CA SER A 2 -24.21 -23.96 -24.19
C SER A 2 -24.28 -23.03 -22.97
N LEU A 3 -25.40 -23.08 -22.27
CA LEU A 3 -25.70 -22.29 -21.06
C LEU A 3 -24.64 -22.44 -19.97
N THR A 4 -24.03 -23.64 -19.89
CA THR A 4 -22.94 -23.97 -18.97
C THR A 4 -21.67 -23.16 -19.23
N VAL A 5 -21.32 -22.89 -20.50
CA VAL A 5 -20.13 -22.07 -20.84
C VAL A 5 -20.31 -20.62 -20.41
N LYS A 6 -21.52 -20.07 -20.49
CA LYS A 6 -21.81 -18.71 -20.02
C LYS A 6 -21.73 -18.59 -18.50
N LEU A 7 -22.22 -19.59 -17.77
CA LEU A 7 -22.16 -19.63 -16.31
C LEU A 7 -20.73 -19.82 -15.80
N THR A 8 -19.95 -20.73 -16.38
CA THR A 8 -18.55 -20.93 -15.98
C THR A 8 -17.70 -19.70 -16.29
N LEU A 9 -17.93 -19.03 -17.43
CA LEU A 9 -17.23 -17.80 -17.78
C LEU A 9 -17.58 -16.66 -16.82
N ALA A 10 -18.85 -16.50 -16.46
CA ALA A 10 -19.28 -15.48 -15.49
C ALA A 10 -18.68 -15.72 -14.11
N PHE A 11 -18.67 -16.96 -13.64
CA PHE A 11 -18.08 -17.32 -12.33
C PHE A 11 -16.57 -17.08 -12.31
N LEU A 12 -15.89 -17.42 -13.41
CA LEU A 12 -14.46 -17.19 -13.57
C LEU A 12 -14.12 -15.69 -13.56
N LEU A 13 -14.93 -14.87 -14.22
CA LEU A 13 -14.75 -13.41 -14.24
C LEU A 13 -14.93 -12.78 -12.85
N VAL A 14 -15.95 -13.21 -12.10
CA VAL A 14 -16.20 -12.73 -10.74
C VAL A 14 -15.06 -13.13 -9.79
N SER A 15 -14.59 -14.37 -9.88
CA SER A 15 -13.45 -14.83 -9.07
C SER A 15 -12.17 -14.04 -9.39
N LEU A 16 -11.91 -13.78 -10.68
CA LEU A 16 -10.73 -13.03 -11.13
C LEU A 16 -10.73 -11.59 -10.58
N VAL A 17 -11.89 -10.92 -10.60
CA VAL A 17 -12.04 -9.57 -10.05
C VAL A 17 -11.84 -9.57 -8.54
N GLY A 18 -12.37 -10.57 -7.83
CA GLY A 18 -12.15 -10.73 -6.39
C GLY A 18 -10.68 -10.90 -6.04
N ILE A 19 -9.96 -11.77 -6.77
CA ILE A 19 -8.53 -12.01 -6.59
C ILE A 19 -7.72 -10.75 -6.90
N ALA A 20 -8.03 -10.03 -7.98
CA ALA A 20 -7.35 -8.79 -8.34
C ALA A 20 -7.51 -7.70 -7.27
N LEU A 21 -8.72 -7.56 -6.70
CA LEU A 21 -8.97 -6.65 -5.58
C LEU A 21 -8.12 -7.01 -4.36
N VAL A 22 -8.13 -8.27 -3.94
CA VAL A 22 -7.34 -8.74 -2.78
C VAL A 22 -5.85 -8.51 -3.01
N ALA A 23 -5.33 -8.79 -4.21
CA ALA A 23 -3.93 -8.58 -4.55
C ALA A 23 -3.54 -7.09 -4.52
N VAL A 24 -4.40 -6.21 -5.05
CA VAL A 24 -4.17 -4.74 -4.99
C VAL A 24 -4.20 -4.25 -3.54
N PHE A 25 -5.13 -4.74 -2.71
CA PHE A 25 -5.19 -4.36 -1.30
C PHE A 25 -3.98 -4.85 -0.50
N ALA A 26 -3.60 -6.12 -0.65
CA ALA A 26 -2.42 -6.68 0.01
C ALA A 26 -1.14 -5.95 -0.43
N GLY A 27 -1.00 -5.67 -1.73
CA GLY A 27 0.13 -4.92 -2.27
C GLY A 27 0.17 -3.47 -1.78
N ALA A 28 -0.98 -2.80 -1.67
CA ALA A 28 -1.06 -1.44 -1.17
C ALA A 28 -0.80 -1.31 0.34
N VAL A 29 -1.03 -2.38 1.12
CA VAL A 29 -0.67 -2.45 2.54
C VAL A 29 0.82 -2.77 2.69
N ALA A 30 1.31 -3.80 1.98
CA ALA A 30 2.73 -4.20 2.02
C ALA A 30 3.69 -3.09 1.55
N ALA A 31 3.30 -2.31 0.54
CA ALA A 31 4.12 -1.22 0.02
C ALA A 31 4.26 -0.02 0.97
N ARG A 32 3.37 0.12 1.96
CA ARG A 32 3.42 1.21 2.95
C ARG A 32 4.32 0.88 4.14
N GLU A 33 4.36 -0.39 4.52
CA GLU A 33 5.27 -0.88 5.55
C GLU A 33 6.72 -0.81 5.04
N PHE A 34 7.01 -1.30 3.83
CA PHE A 34 8.39 -1.49 3.36
C PHE A 34 9.24 -0.21 3.24
N ASP A 35 8.64 0.92 2.83
CA ASP A 35 9.37 2.17 2.59
C ASP A 35 9.92 2.83 3.88
N SER A 36 9.30 2.57 5.03
CA SER A 36 9.76 3.09 6.33
C SER A 36 10.66 2.13 7.11
N PHE A 37 10.75 0.86 6.71
CA PHE A 37 11.53 -0.14 7.45
C PHE A 37 12.94 -0.36 6.89
N VAL A 38 13.17 -0.26 5.58
CA VAL A 38 14.49 -0.63 5.00
C VAL A 38 15.61 0.39 5.29
N ALA A 39 15.31 1.66 5.56
CA ALA A 39 16.34 2.69 5.77
C ALA A 39 16.77 2.88 7.25
N VAL A 40 16.01 2.35 8.21
CA VAL A 40 16.23 2.59 9.66
C VAL A 40 16.56 1.29 10.41
N GLN A 41 16.32 0.12 9.84
CA GLN A 41 16.34 -1.15 10.58
C GLN A 41 17.73 -1.68 10.97
N ASN A 42 18.82 -1.17 10.40
CA ASN A 42 20.18 -1.44 10.90
C ASN A 42 20.90 -0.13 11.24
N GLU A 43 20.44 0.54 12.30
CA GLU A 43 21.12 1.67 12.94
C GLU A 43 22.63 1.41 13.11
N GLU A 44 23.01 0.18 13.47
CA GLU A 44 24.40 -0.26 13.61
C GLU A 44 25.20 -0.17 12.29
N LEU A 45 24.63 -0.57 11.15
CA LEU A 45 25.28 -0.43 9.85
C LEU A 45 25.47 1.04 9.47
N LEU A 46 24.49 1.89 9.78
CA LEU A 46 24.57 3.33 9.50
C LEU A 46 25.65 3.99 10.36
N VAL A 47 25.71 3.68 11.65
CA VAL A 47 26.77 4.16 12.55
C VAL A 47 28.14 3.71 12.05
N ASN A 48 28.29 2.45 11.63
CA ASN A 48 29.55 1.93 11.10
C ASN A 48 29.98 2.65 9.79
N GLN A 49 29.03 2.95 8.89
CA GLN A 49 29.33 3.73 7.68
C GLN A 49 29.75 5.17 8.00
N LEU A 50 29.07 5.81 8.96
CA LEU A 50 29.41 7.16 9.39
C LEU A 50 30.78 7.20 10.10
N ALA A 51 31.10 6.17 10.87
CA ALA A 51 32.41 6.01 11.50
C ALA A 51 33.51 5.83 10.45
N ALA A 52 33.29 4.97 9.44
CA ALA A 52 34.24 4.77 8.34
C ALA A 52 34.49 6.06 7.54
N PHE A 53 33.42 6.80 7.21
CA PHE A 53 33.56 8.10 6.55
C PHE A 53 34.41 9.07 7.38
N TYR A 54 34.18 9.13 8.70
CA TYR A 54 34.95 9.99 9.59
C TYR A 54 36.41 9.53 9.72
N GLU A 55 36.66 8.22 9.73
CA GLU A 55 38.00 7.65 9.78
C GLU A 55 38.81 7.97 8.51
N GLU A 56 38.19 7.89 7.34
CA GLU A 56 38.83 8.21 6.05
C GLU A 56 39.07 9.72 5.85
N ASN A 57 38.12 10.55 6.27
CA ASN A 57 38.17 12.00 6.02
C ASN A 57 38.77 12.81 7.18
N GLY A 58 38.78 12.26 8.41
CA GLY A 58 39.24 12.90 9.64
C GLY A 58 38.36 14.04 10.15
N ALA A 59 37.28 14.37 9.44
CA ALA A 59 36.34 15.43 9.79
C ALA A 59 34.98 15.19 9.14
N TRP A 60 33.94 15.80 9.68
CA TRP A 60 32.60 15.86 9.06
C TRP A 60 32.52 16.80 7.84
N HIS A 61 33.62 16.95 7.12
CA HIS A 61 33.76 17.79 5.94
C HIS A 61 34.62 17.02 4.94
N GLY A 62 34.12 16.82 3.72
CA GLY A 62 34.80 16.00 2.74
C GLY A 62 34.09 16.06 1.39
N ARG A 63 34.79 15.61 0.34
CA ARG A 63 34.24 15.56 -1.02
C ARG A 63 33.07 14.56 -1.15
N GLU A 64 33.03 13.58 -0.26
CA GLU A 64 32.03 12.51 -0.20
C GLU A 64 30.83 12.86 0.69
N LEU A 65 30.89 13.95 1.47
CA LEU A 65 29.77 14.40 2.30
C LEU A 65 28.46 14.60 1.50
N PRO A 66 28.47 15.15 0.26
CA PRO A 66 27.28 15.24 -0.57
C PRO A 66 26.66 13.88 -0.89
N GLU A 67 27.45 12.82 -1.03
CA GLU A 67 26.97 11.46 -1.29
C GLU A 67 26.25 10.90 -0.05
N LEU A 68 26.82 11.05 1.15
CA LEU A 68 26.14 10.74 2.40
C LEU A 68 24.81 11.50 2.55
N GLN A 69 24.79 12.78 2.16
CA GLN A 69 23.56 13.57 2.17
C GLN A 69 22.51 13.09 1.17
N GLN A 70 22.91 12.48 0.05
CA GLN A 70 21.99 11.86 -0.90
C GLN A 70 21.42 10.56 -0.35
N LEU A 71 22.24 9.73 0.32
CA LEU A 71 21.78 8.52 1.00
C LEU A 71 20.78 8.84 2.13
N ASN A 72 20.96 9.97 2.81
CA ASN A 72 20.06 10.47 3.84
C ASN A 72 18.70 10.96 3.28
N GLN A 73 18.55 11.13 1.96
CA GLN A 73 17.30 11.61 1.37
C GLN A 73 16.40 10.45 0.92
N ASN A 74 15.18 10.41 1.43
CA ASN A 74 14.15 9.56 0.88
C ASN A 74 13.75 10.07 -0.52
N ARG A 75 14.07 9.31 -1.57
CA ARG A 75 13.82 9.69 -2.98
C ARG A 75 12.34 9.91 -3.31
N ARG A 76 11.42 9.34 -2.53
CA ARG A 76 9.97 9.45 -2.78
C ARG A 76 9.36 10.66 -2.08
N SER A 77 9.79 10.97 -0.86
CA SER A 77 9.23 12.08 -0.06
C SER A 77 10.09 13.34 -0.03
N GLY A 78 11.36 13.27 -0.46
CA GLY A 78 12.35 14.33 -0.30
C GLY A 78 12.77 14.58 1.15
N GLN A 79 12.25 13.77 2.09
CA GLN A 79 12.50 13.94 3.51
C GLN A 79 13.85 13.34 3.90
N ARG A 80 14.60 14.06 4.74
CA ARG A 80 15.86 13.58 5.31
C ARG A 80 15.60 12.69 6.52
N LEU A 81 16.23 11.53 6.52
CA LEU A 81 15.93 10.43 7.42
C LEU A 81 16.66 10.54 8.76
N PHE A 82 17.83 11.16 8.82
CA PHE A 82 18.62 11.31 10.03
C PHE A 82 19.41 12.62 10.03
N ALA A 83 19.93 13.03 11.19
CA ALA A 83 20.91 14.11 11.30
C ALA A 83 22.13 13.62 12.06
N VAL A 84 23.28 14.26 11.85
CA VAL A 84 24.51 13.99 12.63
C VAL A 84 24.96 15.30 13.25
N VAL A 85 25.32 15.25 14.53
CA VAL A 85 25.96 16.34 15.25
C VAL A 85 27.40 15.98 15.60
N ASP A 86 28.29 16.97 15.63
CA ASP A 86 29.67 16.82 16.07
C ASP A 86 29.79 16.68 17.60
N GLU A 87 31.02 16.58 18.12
CA GLU A 87 31.30 16.44 19.55
C GLU A 87 30.86 17.66 20.36
N ARG A 88 30.61 18.80 19.71
CA ARG A 88 30.09 20.03 20.31
C ARG A 88 28.57 20.13 20.26
N GLY A 89 27.90 19.13 19.69
CA GLY A 89 26.44 19.13 19.48
C GLY A 89 26.00 20.05 18.34
N VAL A 90 26.89 20.39 17.41
CA VAL A 90 26.58 21.21 16.23
C VAL A 90 26.25 20.31 15.06
N VAL A 91 25.16 20.58 14.35
CA VAL A 91 24.73 19.79 13.19
C VAL A 91 25.76 19.88 12.08
N VAL A 92 26.27 18.72 11.65
CA VAL A 92 27.23 18.57 10.55
C VAL A 92 26.61 17.86 9.34
N VAL A 93 25.72 16.89 9.58
CA VAL A 93 24.87 16.31 8.53
C VAL A 93 23.43 16.77 8.77
N PRO A 94 22.83 17.53 7.84
CA PRO A 94 21.51 18.09 8.07
C PRO A 94 20.42 17.02 7.89
N GLY A 95 19.34 17.13 8.67
CA GLY A 95 18.16 16.27 8.58
C GLY A 95 17.22 16.51 9.74
N LEU A 96 16.05 15.86 9.78
CA LEU A 96 15.04 16.08 10.84
C LEU A 96 14.64 17.57 11.04
N ASN A 97 14.60 18.36 9.96
CA ASN A 97 14.45 19.83 9.96
C ASN A 97 15.59 20.61 10.64
N MET A 98 16.69 19.95 10.96
CA MET A 98 17.91 20.56 11.47
C MET A 98 18.83 20.95 10.31
N ARG A 99 19.43 22.13 10.43
CA ARG A 99 20.33 22.71 9.43
C ARG A 99 21.76 22.64 9.96
N VAL A 100 22.72 22.49 9.04
CA VAL A 100 24.16 22.55 9.36
C VAL A 100 24.48 23.82 10.15
N GLY A 101 25.34 23.72 11.15
CA GLY A 101 25.77 24.82 12.01
C GLY A 101 24.81 25.19 13.14
N ARG A 102 23.63 24.55 13.24
CA ARG A 102 22.74 24.73 14.40
C ARG A 102 23.25 23.90 15.58
N THR A 103 23.28 24.50 16.77
CA THR A 103 23.50 23.77 18.02
C THR A 103 22.22 23.04 18.43
N VAL A 104 22.36 21.75 18.74
CA VAL A 104 21.27 20.90 19.21
C VAL A 104 21.29 20.85 20.74
N PRO A 105 20.13 20.97 21.41
CA PRO A 105 20.05 20.87 22.87
C PRO A 105 20.64 19.56 23.40
N PRO A 106 21.39 19.58 24.53
CA PRO A 106 22.07 18.39 25.06
C PRO A 106 21.14 17.20 25.30
N HIS A 107 19.90 17.45 25.76
CA HIS A 107 18.92 16.40 26.01
C HIS A 107 18.49 15.62 24.74
N ILE A 108 18.65 16.22 23.56
CA ILE A 108 18.41 15.55 22.28
C ILE A 108 19.67 14.80 21.83
N VAL A 109 20.85 15.38 22.06
CA VAL A 109 22.14 14.75 21.73
C VAL A 109 22.35 13.47 22.56
N THR A 110 22.12 13.51 23.87
CA THR A 110 22.24 12.32 24.74
C THR A 110 21.22 11.22 24.43
N GLN A 111 20.20 11.53 23.64
CA GLN A 111 19.21 10.60 23.13
C GLN A 111 19.61 10.03 21.76
N GLY A 112 20.63 10.55 21.11
CA GLY A 112 21.15 9.97 19.89
C GLY A 112 22.05 8.76 20.13
N THR A 113 22.51 8.18 19.04
CA THR A 113 23.42 7.04 19.04
C THR A 113 24.84 7.55 18.82
N PRO A 114 25.78 7.28 19.73
CA PRO A 114 27.15 7.76 19.58
C PRO A 114 27.81 7.12 18.35
N ILE A 115 28.55 7.93 17.60
CA ILE A 115 29.41 7.47 16.50
C ILE A 115 30.83 7.47 17.05
N GLU A 116 31.43 6.29 17.14
CA GLU A 116 32.73 6.09 17.76
C GLU A 116 33.77 5.66 16.72
N VAL A 117 34.95 6.27 16.76
CA VAL A 117 36.11 5.87 15.97
C VAL A 117 37.24 5.64 16.97
N ASN A 118 37.83 4.43 16.97
CA ASN A 118 38.87 4.04 17.91
C ASN A 118 38.51 4.27 19.40
N GLY A 119 37.23 4.11 19.77
CA GLY A 119 36.73 4.31 21.13
C GLY A 119 36.54 5.78 21.55
N VAL A 120 36.68 6.73 20.62
CA VAL A 120 36.39 8.15 20.83
C VAL A 120 35.10 8.50 20.12
N THR A 121 34.15 9.14 20.82
CA THR A 121 32.93 9.66 20.20
C THR A 121 33.26 10.86 19.33
N VAL A 122 33.11 10.71 18.01
CA VAL A 122 33.38 11.76 17.01
C VAL A 122 32.11 12.46 16.53
N GLY A 123 30.95 11.95 16.94
CA GLY A 123 29.67 12.57 16.65
C GLY A 123 28.51 11.78 17.23
N THR A 124 27.29 12.22 16.95
CA THR A 124 26.08 11.55 17.40
C THR A 124 25.05 11.52 16.29
N LEU A 125 24.55 10.31 15.99
CA LEU A 125 23.47 10.06 15.06
C LEU A 125 22.12 10.35 15.73
N LEU A 126 21.32 11.20 15.09
CA LEU A 126 19.96 11.52 15.49
C LEU A 126 18.98 10.91 14.49
N LEU A 127 18.14 10.00 14.97
CA LEU A 127 17.06 9.37 14.21
C LEU A 127 15.71 10.05 14.50
N PRO A 128 14.73 9.95 13.58
CA PRO A 128 13.38 10.41 13.85
C PRO A 128 12.77 9.49 14.90
N ARG A 129 12.86 9.89 16.17
CA ARG A 129 12.10 9.21 17.21
C ARG A 129 10.62 9.48 16.96
N PRO A 130 9.73 8.49 17.21
CA PRO A 130 8.31 8.76 17.37
C PRO A 130 8.18 9.74 18.55
N GLY A 131 8.05 11.03 18.25
CA GLY A 131 7.69 12.00 19.27
C GLY A 131 6.31 11.66 19.83
N PRO A 132 5.95 12.11 21.04
CA PRO A 132 4.55 12.10 21.45
C PRO A 132 3.74 12.75 20.31
N PRO A 133 2.61 12.15 19.90
CA PRO A 133 1.89 12.57 18.71
C PRO A 133 1.67 14.07 18.73
N ARG A 134 2.31 14.79 17.80
CA ARG A 134 2.15 16.25 17.68
C ARG A 134 0.67 16.51 17.40
N PRO A 135 -0.04 17.32 18.20
CA PRO A 135 -1.48 17.55 17.98
C PRO A 135 -1.83 18.31 16.70
N PHE A 136 -0.84 18.75 15.89
CA PHE A 136 -1.08 19.59 14.73
C PHE A 136 -0.16 19.22 13.55
N ALA A 137 -0.48 18.11 12.90
CA ALA A 137 -0.41 18.01 11.45
C ALA A 137 -1.76 17.45 11.04
N ASN A 138 -2.45 18.08 10.10
CA ASN A 138 -3.77 17.63 9.64
C ASN A 138 -3.65 16.19 9.09
N VAL A 139 -3.88 15.19 9.96
CA VAL A 139 -3.89 13.74 9.66
C VAL A 139 -5.01 13.39 8.66
N ASN A 140 -5.86 14.37 8.34
CA ASN A 140 -7.01 14.19 7.47
C ASN A 140 -6.65 14.10 5.98
N ASP A 141 -5.47 14.57 5.52
CA ASP A 141 -5.14 14.61 4.07
C ASP A 141 -4.56 13.30 3.52
N VAL A 142 -3.85 12.53 4.35
CA VAL A 142 -3.28 11.23 3.93
C VAL A 142 -4.37 10.15 3.94
N SER A 143 -5.25 10.17 4.95
CA SER A 143 -6.36 9.22 5.09
C SER A 143 -7.48 9.44 4.07
N THR A 144 -7.79 10.70 3.69
CA THR A 144 -8.83 10.96 2.69
C THR A 144 -8.47 10.51 1.28
N ARG A 145 -7.19 10.57 0.88
CA ARG A 145 -6.77 10.09 -0.44
C ARG A 145 -6.92 8.57 -0.58
N ILE A 146 -6.59 7.84 0.49
CA ILE A 146 -6.69 6.38 0.54
C ILE A 146 -8.16 5.96 0.59
N ASN A 147 -8.95 6.56 1.49
CA ASN A 147 -10.37 6.27 1.61
C ASN A 147 -11.16 6.63 0.35
N ARG A 148 -10.77 7.69 -0.37
CA ARG A 148 -11.41 8.06 -1.64
C ARG A 148 -11.09 7.08 -2.76
N ALA A 149 -9.85 6.59 -2.83
CA ALA A 149 -9.48 5.52 -3.78
C ALA A 149 -10.19 4.20 -3.46
N LEU A 150 -10.26 3.83 -2.17
CA LEU A 150 -11.04 2.69 -1.66
C LEU A 150 -12.53 2.80 -2.01
N PHE A 151 -13.12 3.98 -1.78
CA PHE A 151 -14.52 4.24 -2.07
C PHE A 151 -14.81 4.18 -3.57
N LEU A 152 -13.95 4.78 -4.41
CA LEU A 152 -14.09 4.70 -5.88
C LEU A 152 -13.94 3.27 -6.40
N ALA A 153 -13.00 2.49 -5.84
CA ALA A 153 -12.85 1.08 -6.18
C ALA A 153 -14.07 0.25 -5.74
N ALA A 154 -14.59 0.48 -4.54
CA ALA A 154 -15.78 -0.21 -4.02
C ALA A 154 -17.04 0.12 -4.84
N VAL A 155 -17.22 1.39 -5.21
CA VAL A 155 -18.29 1.83 -6.10
C VAL A 155 -18.14 1.20 -7.48
N GLY A 156 -16.94 1.21 -8.06
CA GLY A 156 -16.67 0.59 -9.36
C GLY A 156 -16.95 -0.91 -9.37
N ALA A 157 -16.46 -1.62 -8.35
CA ALA A 157 -16.70 -3.05 -8.18
C ALA A 157 -18.19 -3.36 -7.97
N GLY A 158 -18.90 -2.56 -7.17
CA GLY A 158 -20.34 -2.70 -6.95
C GLY A 158 -21.15 -2.49 -8.23
N VAL A 159 -20.81 -1.48 -9.05
CA VAL A 159 -21.46 -1.24 -10.34
C VAL A 159 -21.26 -2.42 -11.29
N VAL A 160 -20.04 -2.95 -11.38
CA VAL A 160 -19.73 -4.12 -12.22
C VAL A 160 -20.50 -5.36 -11.73
N ALA A 161 -20.54 -5.60 -10.42
CA ALA A 161 -21.27 -6.71 -9.84
C ALA A 161 -22.79 -6.61 -10.09
N LEU A 162 -23.37 -5.41 -9.98
CA LEU A 162 -24.78 -5.16 -10.29
C LEU A 162 -25.09 -5.37 -11.77
N LEU A 163 -24.25 -4.87 -12.68
CA LEU A 163 -24.42 -5.07 -14.12
C LEU A 163 -24.39 -6.56 -14.47
N LEU A 164 -23.45 -7.31 -13.91
CA LEU A 164 -23.34 -8.75 -14.12
C LEU A 164 -24.53 -9.51 -13.52
N GLY A 165 -24.98 -9.13 -12.32
CA GLY A 165 -26.14 -9.73 -11.65
C GLY A 165 -27.44 -9.49 -12.42
N VAL A 166 -27.66 -8.28 -12.93
CA VAL A 166 -28.83 -7.93 -13.76
C VAL A 166 -28.78 -8.70 -15.10
N LEU A 167 -27.60 -8.79 -15.71
CA LEU A 167 -27.42 -9.56 -16.95
C LEU A 167 -27.77 -11.05 -16.71
N LEU A 168 -27.28 -11.63 -15.61
CA LEU A 168 -27.57 -13.01 -15.23
C LEU A 168 -29.07 -13.22 -14.95
N SER A 169 -29.67 -12.36 -14.15
CA SER A 169 -31.10 -12.43 -13.81
C SER A 169 -31.98 -12.41 -15.06
N ARG A 170 -31.66 -11.54 -16.04
CA ARG A 170 -32.37 -11.50 -17.33
C ARG A 170 -32.19 -12.78 -18.13
N THR A 171 -31.00 -13.37 -18.14
CA THR A 171 -30.76 -14.63 -18.87
C THR A 171 -31.47 -15.84 -18.24
N LEU A 172 -31.60 -15.89 -16.90
CA LEU A 172 -32.35 -16.94 -16.22
C LEU A 172 -33.87 -16.79 -16.39
N ALA A 173 -34.39 -15.56 -16.28
CA ALA A 173 -35.83 -15.30 -16.44
C ALA A 173 -36.32 -15.65 -17.86
N GLN A 174 -35.49 -15.42 -18.89
CA GLN A 174 -35.80 -15.82 -20.26
C GLN A 174 -35.78 -17.33 -20.48
N PHE A 175 -34.97 -18.08 -19.73
CA PHE A 175 -34.88 -19.53 -19.85
C PHE A 175 -36.12 -20.26 -19.30
N VAL A 176 -36.70 -19.75 -18.20
CA VAL A 176 -37.87 -20.36 -17.56
C VAL A 176 -39.18 -20.06 -18.32
N ALA A 177 -39.29 -18.89 -18.97
CA ALA A 177 -40.48 -18.53 -19.74
C ALA A 177 -40.67 -19.36 -21.04
N GLY A 178 -39.66 -20.12 -21.46
CA GLY A 178 -39.71 -20.97 -22.66
C GLY A 178 -40.42 -22.32 -22.49
N THR A 179 -40.67 -22.77 -21.25
CA THR A 179 -41.02 -24.17 -20.98
C THR A 179 -42.51 -24.44 -20.74
N HIS A 180 -43.41 -23.45 -20.90
CA HIS A 180 -44.84 -23.62 -20.59
C HIS A 180 -45.79 -23.58 -21.80
N ARG A 181 -45.30 -23.77 -23.03
CA ARG A 181 -46.15 -24.10 -24.18
C ARG A 181 -45.78 -25.45 -24.75
N HIS A 182 -46.18 -26.51 -24.08
CA HIS A 182 -46.66 -27.75 -24.69
C HIS A 182 -47.29 -28.58 -23.58
N LEU A 183 -48.62 -28.49 -23.45
CA LEU A 183 -49.52 -29.60 -23.08
C LEU A 183 -50.96 -29.05 -22.91
N PRO A 184 -51.83 -29.26 -23.92
CA PRO A 184 -53.19 -29.73 -23.71
C PRO A 184 -53.22 -31.19 -24.21
N GLY A 185 -53.53 -32.20 -23.38
CA GLY A 185 -54.81 -32.29 -22.73
C GLY A 185 -55.88 -32.66 -23.77
N GLN A 186 -55.80 -33.85 -24.36
CA GLN A 186 -56.92 -34.43 -25.13
C GLN A 186 -57.25 -35.80 -24.54
N VAL A 187 -58.26 -35.80 -23.69
CA VAL A 187 -59.04 -36.98 -23.30
C VAL A 187 -60.51 -36.64 -23.56
N ALA A 188 -61.21 -37.62 -24.13
CA ALA A 188 -62.67 -37.80 -24.20
C ALA A 188 -63.45 -37.24 -25.40
N GLY A 189 -64.26 -38.12 -26.00
CA GLY A 189 -65.45 -37.78 -26.79
C GLY A 189 -65.69 -38.71 -27.98
N GLY A 190 -66.44 -39.80 -27.80
CA GLY A 190 -66.75 -40.75 -28.86
C GLY A 190 -67.90 -40.33 -29.79
N TYR A 191 -68.04 -41.04 -30.91
CA TYR A 191 -69.34 -41.29 -31.57
C TYR A 191 -69.22 -42.46 -32.56
N PHE A 192 -69.99 -43.52 -32.35
CA PHE A 192 -70.33 -44.52 -33.37
C PHE A 192 -71.37 -43.92 -34.33
N PRO A 193 -71.40 -44.35 -35.60
CA PRO A 193 -72.63 -44.98 -36.07
C PRO A 193 -72.34 -46.23 -36.90
N GLY A 194 -73.30 -47.14 -36.91
CA GLY A 194 -73.20 -48.45 -37.55
C GLY A 194 -73.59 -48.46 -39.03
N GLY A 195 -73.57 -49.68 -39.57
CA GLY A 195 -74.43 -50.07 -40.69
C GLY A 195 -73.73 -50.82 -41.82
N GLY A 196 -74.03 -52.12 -41.93
CA GLY A 196 -74.33 -52.74 -43.23
C GLY A 196 -73.46 -53.92 -43.64
N GLY A 197 -74.06 -55.11 -43.71
CA GLY A 197 -73.59 -56.25 -44.49
C GLY A 197 -73.66 -57.57 -43.76
#